data_AF-A0A7M7GGT6-F1
#
_entry.id   AF-A0A7M7GGT6-F1
#
_cell.length_a   1.000
_cell.length_b   1.000
_cell.length_c   1.000
_cell.angle_alpha   90.00
_cell.angle_beta   90.00
_cell.angle_gamma   90.00
#
_symmetry.space_group_name_H-M   'P 1'
#
loop_
_entity.id
_entity.type
_entity.pdbx_description
1 polymer ?
#
loop_
_entity_poly.entity_id
_entity_poly.type
_entity_poly.pdbx_seq_one_letter_code
_entity_poly.pdbx_strand_id
1 'polypeptide(L)'
;MDPLTKRVITSSLLLFLIVCSYANPTHSSWSACSVSCGDGAKTRSLTNGSIETRPCNMQDCAVWGPWSFLACPNDYLCDAPTFVFETRQCNNGVMCKGASFRAVPNQICPDCFTDIASLLRGM
;
A
#
# COMPACT_ATOMS: atom_id res chain seq x y z
N MET A 1 -26.70 52.07 10.26
CA MET A 1 -25.60 52.76 10.96
C MET A 1 -24.36 52.59 10.11
N ASP A 2 -24.17 53.51 9.16
CA ASP A 2 -22.93 53.63 8.37
C ASP A 2 -21.78 54.11 9.30
N PRO A 3 -20.51 54.00 8.90
CA PRO A 3 -20.00 55.00 7.98
C PRO A 3 -19.15 54.44 6.83
N LEU A 4 -19.53 54.89 5.65
CA LEU A 4 -18.64 55.18 4.52
C LEU A 4 -17.33 55.82 5.01
N THR A 5 -16.23 55.07 5.05
CA THR A 5 -14.89 55.67 5.12
C THR A 5 -13.87 54.75 4.46
N LYS A 6 -13.81 54.76 3.13
CA LYS A 6 -12.55 54.59 2.41
C LYS A 6 -12.65 55.30 1.07
N ARG A 7 -12.44 56.62 1.19
CA ARG A 7 -11.79 57.54 0.25
C ARG A 7 -11.64 57.02 -1.19
N VAL A 8 -12.42 57.65 -2.07
CA VAL A 8 -11.95 58.28 -3.31
C VAL A 8 -10.77 57.54 -3.96
N ILE A 9 -11.08 56.57 -4.83
CA ILE A 9 -10.09 56.01 -5.76
C ILE A 9 -10.32 56.66 -7.12
N THR A 10 -10.01 57.96 -7.21
CA THR A 10 -9.85 58.67 -8.47
C THR A 10 -8.46 58.37 -9.02
N SER A 11 -8.28 57.23 -9.69
CA SER A 11 -7.24 57.06 -10.71
C SER A 11 -7.42 55.71 -11.39
N SER A 12 -7.93 55.77 -12.63
CA SER A 12 -8.35 54.64 -13.47
C SER A 12 -7.24 53.68 -13.92
N LEU A 13 -6.05 53.72 -13.31
CA LEU A 13 -4.91 52.85 -13.62
C LEU A 13 -4.56 51.83 -12.51
N LEU A 14 -5.13 51.96 -11.30
CA LEU A 14 -4.88 51.04 -10.17
C LEU A 14 -5.90 49.90 -10.06
N LEU A 15 -7.02 49.94 -10.82
CA LEU A 15 -8.04 48.90 -10.75
C LEU A 15 -7.62 47.55 -11.36
N PHE A 16 -6.65 47.50 -12.28
CA PHE A 16 -6.29 46.24 -12.95
C PHE A 16 -5.45 45.28 -12.10
N LEU A 17 -4.70 45.77 -11.11
CA LEU A 17 -3.91 44.92 -10.19
C LEU A 17 -4.70 44.50 -8.94
N ILE A 18 -5.83 45.17 -8.71
CA ILE A 18 -6.66 45.08 -7.52
C ILE A 18 -7.89 44.21 -7.84
N VAL A 19 -7.83 43.19 -8.72
CA VAL A 19 -8.96 42.26 -8.95
C VAL A 19 -8.58 40.78 -8.73
N CYS A 20 -7.29 40.42 -8.74
CA CYS A 20 -6.85 39.04 -8.49
C CYS A 20 -6.54 38.71 -7.02
N SER A 21 -6.76 39.64 -6.08
CA SER A 21 -6.32 39.50 -4.69
C SER A 21 -7.39 39.04 -3.68
N TYR A 22 -8.68 38.89 -4.05
CA TYR A 22 -9.77 38.67 -3.06
C TYR A 22 -10.56 37.38 -3.19
N ALA A 23 -10.07 36.39 -3.92
CA ALA A 23 -10.69 35.07 -3.92
C ALA A 23 -9.63 33.99 -3.86
N ASN A 24 -8.75 34.06 -2.85
CA ASN A 24 -8.05 32.86 -2.43
C ASN A 24 -8.92 32.24 -1.34
N PRO A 25 -9.74 31.22 -1.66
CA PRO A 25 -10.58 30.60 -0.66
C PRO A 25 -9.69 30.09 0.47
N THR A 26 -9.88 30.66 1.65
CA THR A 26 -9.24 30.20 2.87
C THR A 26 -9.75 28.78 3.12
N HIS A 27 -8.85 27.82 3.20
CA HIS A 27 -9.18 26.41 3.39
C HIS A 27 -8.54 25.88 4.67
N SER A 28 -9.15 24.86 5.27
CA SER A 28 -8.47 24.09 6.31
C SER A 28 -7.27 23.33 5.74
N SER A 29 -6.40 22.86 6.61
CA SER A 29 -5.41 21.84 6.25
C SER A 29 -6.12 20.59 5.71
N TRP A 30 -5.42 19.86 4.84
CA TRP A 30 -5.86 18.54 4.38
C TRP A 30 -5.91 17.55 5.55
N SER A 31 -6.90 16.66 5.52
CA SER A 31 -6.94 15.48 6.38
C SER A 31 -5.77 14.54 6.10
N ALA A 32 -5.54 13.59 7.01
CA ALA A 32 -4.76 12.41 6.69
C ALA A 32 -5.37 11.67 5.48
N CYS A 33 -4.54 10.95 4.73
CA CYS A 33 -5.01 10.08 3.67
C CYS A 33 -5.79 8.91 4.27
N SER A 34 -6.88 8.50 3.63
CA SER A 34 -7.74 7.41 4.09
C SER A 34 -7.03 6.05 4.19
N VAL A 35 -5.98 5.85 3.40
CA VAL A 35 -5.16 4.63 3.34
C VAL A 35 -3.69 5.00 3.25
N SER A 36 -2.79 4.09 3.62
CA SER A 36 -1.34 4.28 3.51
C SER A 36 -0.77 3.86 2.16
N CYS A 37 -1.54 3.15 1.33
CA CYS A 37 -1.22 2.72 -0.03
C CYS A 37 -2.53 2.46 -0.79
N GLY A 38 -2.48 2.44 -2.11
CA GLY A 38 -3.62 2.29 -3.00
C GLY A 38 -4.38 3.60 -3.23
N ASP A 39 -5.59 3.49 -3.78
CA ASP A 39 -6.39 4.65 -4.18
C ASP A 39 -7.06 5.37 -2.98
N GLY A 40 -6.23 6.04 -2.19
CA GLY A 40 -6.66 6.84 -1.05
C GLY A 40 -7.21 8.20 -1.43
N ALA A 41 -7.94 8.79 -0.49
CA ALA A 41 -8.45 10.15 -0.61
C ALA A 41 -8.19 10.94 0.68
N LYS A 42 -7.98 12.24 0.51
CA LYS A 42 -7.91 13.22 1.59
C LYS A 42 -8.86 14.38 1.30
N THR A 43 -9.40 14.95 2.36
CA THR A 43 -10.43 15.99 2.28
C THR A 43 -10.00 17.25 3.03
N ARG A 44 -10.52 18.40 2.62
CA ARG A 44 -10.42 19.64 3.41
C ARG A 44 -11.70 20.45 3.29
N SER A 45 -11.98 21.26 4.29
CA SER A 45 -13.11 22.18 4.29
C SER A 45 -12.69 23.52 3.72
N LEU A 46 -13.54 24.10 2.86
CA LEU A 46 -13.35 25.42 2.28
C LEU A 46 -14.21 26.44 3.03
N THR A 47 -13.83 27.72 2.99
CA THR A 47 -14.62 28.75 3.70
C THR A 47 -16.02 28.98 3.16
N ASN A 48 -16.32 28.56 1.93
CA ASN A 48 -17.69 28.56 1.39
C ASN A 48 -18.54 27.37 1.89
N GLY A 49 -18.03 26.58 2.84
CA GLY A 49 -18.72 25.41 3.40
C GLY A 49 -18.63 24.14 2.56
N SER A 50 -18.01 24.19 1.37
CA SER A 50 -17.81 22.99 0.55
C SER A 50 -16.64 22.13 1.05
N ILE A 51 -16.63 20.86 0.65
CA ILE A 51 -15.55 19.92 0.92
C ILE A 51 -14.85 19.61 -0.39
N GLU A 52 -13.54 19.80 -0.40
CA GLU A 52 -12.70 19.38 -1.52
C GLU A 52 -12.08 18.02 -1.21
N THR A 53 -12.05 17.13 -2.20
CA THR A 53 -11.43 15.80 -2.11
C THR A 53 -10.33 15.69 -3.14
N ARG A 54 -9.20 15.10 -2.77
CA ARG A 54 -8.10 14.79 -3.69
C ARG A 54 -7.55 13.38 -3.46
N PRO A 55 -7.08 12.70 -4.51
CA PRO A 55 -6.42 11.42 -4.37
C PRO A 55 -5.10 11.55 -3.61
N CYS A 56 -4.72 10.49 -2.92
CA CYS A 56 -3.45 10.36 -2.21
C CYS A 56 -3.04 8.89 -2.12
N ASN A 57 -1.73 8.65 -1.91
CA ASN A 57 -1.16 7.34 -1.67
C ASN A 57 -1.38 6.28 -2.77
N MET A 58 -1.49 6.72 -4.03
CA MET A 58 -1.76 5.89 -5.23
C MET A 58 -0.68 4.84 -5.56
N GLN A 59 0.34 4.67 -4.72
CA GLN A 59 1.28 3.56 -4.85
C GLN A 59 0.58 2.23 -4.59
N ASP A 60 1.02 1.18 -5.27
CA ASP A 60 0.53 -0.17 -5.00
C ASP A 60 0.76 -0.57 -3.54
N CYS A 61 -0.19 -1.33 -3.00
CA CYS A 61 -0.06 -1.88 -1.65
C CYS A 61 0.87 -3.09 -1.61
N ALA A 62 1.54 -3.23 -0.47
CA ALA A 62 2.34 -4.40 -0.15
C ALA A 62 1.45 -5.66 -0.11
N VAL A 63 1.72 -6.61 -0.99
CA VAL A 63 0.94 -7.86 -1.10
C VAL A 63 1.84 -9.08 -1.11
N TRP A 64 1.34 -10.15 -0.53
CA TRP A 64 2.02 -11.43 -0.57
C TRP A 64 1.97 -12.02 -1.98
N GLY A 65 3.14 -12.40 -2.49
CA GLY A 65 3.23 -13.28 -3.65
C GLY A 65 2.72 -14.70 -3.35
N PRO A 66 2.70 -15.57 -4.38
CA PRO A 66 2.40 -16.98 -4.17
C PRO A 66 3.43 -17.61 -3.24
N TRP A 67 3.03 -18.68 -2.58
CA TRP A 67 3.95 -19.50 -1.81
C TRP A 67 4.79 -20.36 -2.73
N SER A 68 6.06 -20.47 -2.40
CA SER A 68 7.05 -21.25 -3.14
C SER A 68 7.77 -22.20 -2.20
N PHE A 69 8.12 -23.37 -2.72
CA PHE A 69 8.98 -24.32 -2.04
C PHE A 69 10.28 -23.66 -1.57
N LEU A 70 10.66 -23.91 -0.32
CA LEU A 70 11.92 -23.46 0.26
C LEU A 70 12.84 -24.65 0.53
N ALA A 71 12.38 -25.63 1.31
CA ALA A 71 13.21 -26.74 1.76
C ALA A 71 12.36 -27.88 2.36
N CYS A 72 13.00 -29.03 2.55
CA CYS A 72 12.53 -30.11 3.39
C CYS A 72 13.48 -30.32 4.60
N PRO A 73 13.01 -30.94 5.70
CA PRO A 73 13.89 -31.55 6.71
C PRO A 73 14.84 -32.56 6.05
N ASN A 74 16.00 -32.80 6.66
CA ASN A 74 17.15 -33.62 6.18
C ASN A 74 16.85 -35.08 5.75
N ASP A 75 15.60 -35.50 5.62
CA ASP A 75 15.22 -36.84 5.19
C ASP A 75 15.06 -36.85 3.66
N TYR A 76 16.16 -37.17 2.97
CA TYR A 76 16.20 -37.46 1.54
C TYR A 76 15.45 -38.75 1.16
N LEU A 77 14.98 -39.53 2.14
CA LEU A 77 14.20 -40.75 1.92
C LEU A 77 12.71 -40.40 1.89
N CYS A 78 12.02 -40.81 0.82
CA CYS A 78 10.59 -40.59 0.61
C CYS A 78 9.69 -41.42 1.57
N ASP A 79 10.19 -41.77 2.75
CA ASP A 79 9.62 -42.78 3.64
C ASP A 79 8.72 -42.18 4.74
N ALA A 80 8.63 -40.85 4.86
CA ALA A 80 7.62 -40.21 5.69
C ALA A 80 7.24 -38.79 5.21
N PRO A 81 5.94 -38.44 5.17
CA PRO A 81 5.52 -37.06 5.01
C PRO A 81 5.54 -36.39 6.39
N THR A 82 6.49 -35.50 6.65
CA THR A 82 6.45 -34.73 7.90
C THR A 82 5.97 -33.31 7.63
N PHE A 83 6.69 -32.54 6.81
CA PHE A 83 6.24 -31.23 6.34
C PHE A 83 7.22 -30.68 5.30
N VAL A 84 6.71 -29.80 4.43
CA VAL A 84 7.52 -28.98 3.52
C VAL A 84 7.58 -27.55 4.02
N PHE A 85 8.72 -26.91 3.92
CA PHE A 85 8.83 -25.47 4.17
C PHE A 85 8.55 -24.70 2.90
N GLU A 86 7.67 -23.70 3.02
CA GLU A 86 7.41 -22.74 1.96
C GLU A 86 7.69 -21.33 2.44
N THR A 87 8.12 -20.52 1.49
CA THR A 87 8.34 -19.09 1.67
C THR A 87 7.54 -18.30 0.65
N ARG A 88 7.38 -17.01 0.88
CA ARG A 88 6.78 -16.09 -0.09
C ARG A 88 7.43 -14.72 0.02
N GLN A 89 7.49 -14.02 -1.10
CA GLN A 89 8.02 -12.67 -1.16
C GLN A 89 6.89 -11.65 -0.95
N CYS A 90 7.23 -10.55 -0.28
CA CYS A 90 6.36 -9.38 -0.19
C CYS A 90 6.64 -8.49 -1.39
N ASN A 91 5.64 -8.31 -2.25
CA ASN A 91 5.76 -7.48 -3.44
C ASN A 91 5.21 -6.08 -3.13
N ASN A 92 5.74 -5.07 -3.82
CA ASN A 92 5.30 -3.67 -3.72
C ASN A 92 5.36 -3.06 -2.31
N GLY A 93 6.29 -3.54 -1.47
CA GLY A 93 6.51 -2.97 -0.15
C GLY A 93 7.62 -3.65 0.64
N VAL A 94 7.91 -3.11 1.82
CA VAL A 94 8.97 -3.62 2.71
C VAL A 94 8.41 -4.58 3.76
N MET A 95 7.11 -4.50 4.06
CA MET A 95 6.44 -5.35 5.04
C MET A 95 5.03 -5.72 4.63
N CYS A 96 4.74 -7.02 4.63
CA CYS A 96 3.40 -7.56 4.42
C CYS A 96 2.89 -8.11 5.76
N LYS A 97 1.61 -7.89 6.07
CA LYS A 97 1.00 -8.40 7.31
C LYS A 97 0.93 -9.93 7.26
N GLY A 98 1.45 -10.61 8.29
CA GLY A 98 1.45 -12.08 8.42
C GLY A 98 2.82 -12.70 8.21
N ALA A 99 2.88 -14.04 8.19
CA ALA A 99 4.15 -14.78 8.10
C ALA A 99 4.68 -14.87 6.66
N SER A 100 6.00 -14.76 6.48
CA SER A 100 6.72 -15.05 5.22
C SER A 100 7.08 -16.52 5.06
N PHE A 101 6.97 -17.30 6.13
CA PHE A 101 7.41 -18.69 6.23
C PHE A 101 6.27 -19.55 6.80
N ARG A 102 6.13 -20.79 6.29
CA ARG A 102 5.24 -21.79 6.87
C ARG A 102 5.78 -23.21 6.68
N ALA A 103 5.32 -24.12 7.54
CA ALA A 103 5.43 -25.56 7.35
C ALA A 103 4.08 -26.10 6.85
N VAL A 104 4.10 -26.86 5.76
CA VAL A 104 2.92 -27.52 5.19
C VAL A 104 3.01 -29.02 5.49
N PRO A 105 2.14 -29.57 6.33
CA PRO A 105 2.15 -30.99 6.65
C PRO A 105 1.69 -31.82 5.44
N ASN A 106 2.03 -33.10 5.44
CA ASN A 106 1.52 -34.09 4.47
C ASN A 106 1.86 -33.76 3.00
N GLN A 107 2.98 -33.09 2.74
CA GLN A 107 3.50 -32.87 1.38
C GLN A 107 4.79 -33.63 1.14
N ILE A 108 4.95 -34.11 -0.11
CA ILE A 108 6.12 -34.86 -0.59
C ILE A 108 7.16 -33.85 -1.11
N CYS A 109 8.43 -34.07 -0.77
CA CYS A 109 9.52 -33.25 -1.26
C CYS A 109 9.67 -33.34 -2.79
N PRO A 110 9.70 -32.22 -3.53
CA PRO A 110 9.84 -32.23 -4.99
C PRO A 110 11.14 -32.87 -5.49
N ASP A 111 12.23 -32.73 -4.72
CA ASP A 111 13.57 -33.25 -5.05
C ASP A 111 13.84 -34.63 -4.44
N CYS A 112 12.80 -35.40 -4.11
CA CYS A 112 13.00 -36.75 -3.56
C CYS A 112 13.64 -37.65 -4.63
N PHE A 113 14.91 -38.02 -4.42
CA PHE A 113 15.57 -39.00 -5.28
C PHE A 113 15.14 -40.39 -4.80
N THR A 114 14.32 -41.09 -5.61
CA THR A 114 14.07 -42.52 -5.37
C THR A 114 15.36 -43.26 -5.67
N ASP A 115 16.20 -43.44 -4.65
CA ASP A 115 17.41 -44.21 -4.79
C ASP A 115 17.02 -45.64 -5.19
N ILE A 116 17.43 -46.09 -6.38
CA ILE A 116 17.11 -47.43 -6.92
C ILE A 116 17.61 -48.53 -5.94
N ALA A 117 18.60 -48.20 -5.10
CA ALA A 117 19.09 -49.02 -4.00
C ALA A 117 18.02 -49.35 -2.94
N SER A 118 16.98 -48.53 -2.78
CA SER A 118 15.86 -48.78 -1.86
C SER A 118 14.82 -49.74 -2.43
N LEU A 119 14.71 -49.85 -3.76
CA LEU A 119 13.88 -50.86 -4.45
C LEU A 119 14.49 -52.27 -4.36
N LEU A 120 15.82 -52.38 -4.20
CA LEU A 120 16.53 -53.67 -4.12
C LEU A 120 16.76 -54.17 -2.69
N ARG A 121 16.57 -53.34 -1.66
CA ARG A 121 16.65 -53.76 -0.24
C ARG A 121 15.42 -54.55 0.23
N GLY A 122 14.41 -54.72 -0.62
CA GLY A 122 13.21 -55.51 -0.38
C GLY A 122 13.11 -56.80 -1.21
N MET A 123 14.19 -57.22 -1.88
CA MET A 123 14.29 -58.52 -2.58
C MET A 123 15.22 -59.48 -1.84
#